data_AF-A0A5C9E6Q4-F1
#
_entry.id   AF-A0A5C9E6Q4-F1
#
_cell.length_a   1.000
_cell.length_b   1.000
_cell.length_c   1.000
_cell.angle_alpha   90.00
_cell.angle_beta   90.00
_cell.angle_gamma   90.00
#
_symmetry.space_group_name_H-M   'P 1'
#
loop_
_entity.id
_entity.type
_entity.pdbx_description
1 polymer ?
#
loop_
_entity_poly.entity_id
_entity_poly.type
_entity_poly.pdbx_seq_one_letter_code
_entity_poly.pdbx_strand_id
1 'polypeptide(L)'
;MDITIKSYLRFCEEVQKKMFRTIIALLVCLVTAIVIGIFQILALDVTTIGNIVQDPNVVDLAKYQGALLFGELIFPYTFALNGVYAPIAALGVAGFIAGLLSKSGVRMLFVSIIALALFFVGYAALTVGAAFTQAELTALASNMVIDLGVSFALLFIPGIIGASLTAEEY
;
A
#
# COMPACT_ATOMS: atom_id res chain seq x y z
N MET A 1 5.02 37.76 25.49
CA MET A 1 4.97 36.34 25.89
C MET A 1 3.77 35.61 25.30
N ASP A 2 2.58 36.24 25.27
CA ASP A 2 1.32 35.62 24.81
C ASP A 2 1.25 35.35 23.28
N ILE A 3 1.84 36.22 22.45
CA ILE A 3 1.86 36.07 20.97
C ILE A 3 2.68 34.85 20.53
N THR A 4 3.80 34.59 21.21
CA THR A 4 4.71 33.48 20.88
C THR A 4 4.07 32.12 21.17
N ILE A 5 3.29 32.02 22.27
CA ILE A 5 2.58 30.79 22.64
C ILE A 5 1.44 30.51 21.66
N LYS A 6 0.62 31.52 21.29
CA LYS A 6 -0.44 31.35 20.29
C LYS A 6 0.09 30.94 18.91
N SER A 7 1.23 31.51 18.51
CA SER A 7 1.96 31.12 17.29
C SER A 7 2.38 29.65 17.34
N TYR A 8 2.99 29.22 18.45
CA TYR A 8 3.40 27.82 18.64
C TYR A 8 2.23 26.85 18.61
N LEU A 9 1.12 27.19 19.27
CA LEU A 9 -0.08 26.33 19.30
C LEU A 9 -0.69 26.15 17.90
N ARG A 10 -0.80 27.24 17.11
CA ARG A 10 -1.25 27.14 15.71
C ARG A 10 -0.34 26.28 14.86
N PHE A 11 0.98 26.43 15.03
CA PHE A 11 1.95 25.60 14.32
C PHE A 11 1.78 24.11 14.67
N CYS A 12 1.63 23.77 15.95
CA CYS A 12 1.37 22.39 16.38
C CYS A 12 0.08 21.82 15.81
N GLU A 13 -1.02 22.58 15.80
CA GLU A 13 -2.28 22.14 15.19
C GLU A 13 -2.15 21.88 13.68
N GLU A 14 -1.42 22.74 12.97
CA GLU A 14 -1.16 22.51 11.55
C GLU A 14 -0.34 21.25 11.31
N VAL A 15 0.72 21.03 12.09
CA VAL A 15 1.54 19.82 11.98
C VAL A 15 0.68 18.58 12.23
N GLN A 16 -0.14 18.57 13.29
CA GLN A 16 -1.03 17.47 13.59
C GLN A 16 -2.03 17.19 12.45
N LYS A 17 -2.66 18.24 11.89
CA LYS A 17 -3.56 18.11 10.73
C LYS A 17 -2.84 17.54 9.51
N LYS A 18 -1.60 17.97 9.24
CA LYS A 18 -0.77 17.49 8.13
C LYS A 18 -0.40 16.01 8.33
N MET A 19 -0.01 15.61 9.54
CA MET A 19 0.32 14.22 9.87
C MET A 19 -0.91 13.30 9.78
N PHE A 20 -2.05 13.73 10.29
CA PHE A 20 -3.30 12.96 10.24
C PHE A 20 -3.72 12.64 8.80
N ARG A 21 -3.61 13.61 7.88
CA ARG A 21 -3.90 13.40 6.45
C ARG A 21 -3.00 12.33 5.82
N THR A 22 -1.70 12.33 6.16
CA THR A 22 -0.76 11.31 5.67
C THR A 22 -1.13 9.91 6.17
N ILE A 23 -1.49 9.78 7.45
CA ILE A 23 -1.89 8.49 8.04
C ILE A 23 -3.18 7.99 7.38
N ILE A 24 -4.19 8.84 7.21
CA ILE A 24 -5.42 8.46 6.52
C ILE A 24 -5.14 8.04 5.07
N ALA A 25 -4.35 8.82 4.33
CA ALA A 25 -4.00 8.50 2.96
C ALA A 25 -3.29 7.13 2.88
N LEU A 26 -2.39 6.83 3.82
CA LEU A 26 -1.73 5.53 3.93
C LEU A 26 -2.73 4.41 4.20
N LEU A 27 -3.59 4.56 5.21
CA LEU A 27 -4.59 3.53 5.54
C LEU A 27 -5.53 3.26 4.38
N VAL A 28 -6.00 4.31 3.70
CA VAL A 28 -6.87 4.17 2.53
C VAL A 28 -6.12 3.52 1.37
N CYS A 29 -4.86 3.89 1.13
CA CYS A 29 -4.03 3.22 0.13
C CYS A 29 -3.95 1.70 0.37
N LEU A 30 -3.65 1.30 1.60
CA LEU A 30 -3.52 -0.11 1.98
C LEU A 30 -4.85 -0.85 1.83
N VAL A 31 -5.93 -0.30 2.38
CA VAL A 31 -7.27 -0.91 2.33
C VAL A 31 -7.76 -1.02 0.89
N THR A 32 -7.62 0.02 0.07
CA THR A 32 -8.04 -0.02 -1.33
C THR A 32 -7.28 -1.08 -2.12
N ALA A 33 -5.95 -1.15 -1.99
CA ALA A 33 -5.16 -2.18 -2.67
C ALA A 33 -5.55 -3.60 -2.24
N ILE A 34 -5.75 -3.82 -0.93
CA ILE A 34 -6.16 -5.12 -0.38
C ILE A 34 -7.57 -5.50 -0.86
N VAL A 35 -8.53 -4.59 -0.80
CA VAL A 35 -9.92 -4.87 -1.23
C VAL A 35 -9.98 -5.20 -2.71
N ILE A 36 -9.32 -4.40 -3.56
CA ILE A 36 -9.26 -4.70 -4.99
C ILE A 36 -8.57 -6.05 -5.20
N GLY A 37 -7.46 -6.31 -4.51
CA GLY A 37 -6.73 -7.56 -4.65
C GLY A 37 -7.53 -8.79 -4.21
N ILE A 38 -8.28 -8.74 -3.11
CA ILE A 38 -9.13 -9.86 -2.68
C ILE A 38 -10.11 -10.26 -3.79
N PHE A 39 -10.76 -9.29 -4.43
CA PHE A 39 -11.82 -9.60 -5.41
C PHE A 39 -11.31 -9.75 -6.85
N GLN A 40 -10.27 -9.03 -7.25
CA GLN A 40 -9.79 -8.98 -8.64
C GLN A 40 -8.52 -9.78 -8.87
N ILE A 41 -7.68 -9.93 -7.86
CA ILE A 41 -6.45 -10.73 -7.93
C ILE A 41 -6.76 -12.17 -7.50
N LEU A 42 -7.21 -12.35 -6.26
CA LEU A 42 -7.47 -13.69 -5.72
C LEU A 42 -8.81 -14.28 -6.16
N ALA A 43 -9.67 -13.49 -6.81
CA ALA A 43 -11.02 -13.87 -7.22
C ALA A 43 -11.87 -14.46 -6.06
N LEU A 44 -11.65 -13.99 -4.82
CA LEU A 44 -12.38 -14.46 -3.65
C LEU A 44 -13.77 -13.83 -3.63
N ASP A 45 -14.74 -14.54 -4.19
CA ASP A 45 -16.14 -14.19 -4.03
C ASP A 45 -16.66 -14.46 -2.60
N VAL A 46 -17.86 -13.98 -2.30
CA VAL A 46 -18.47 -14.11 -0.96
C VAL A 46 -18.59 -15.57 -0.54
N THR A 47 -18.88 -16.46 -1.48
CA THR A 47 -19.01 -17.91 -1.22
C THR A 47 -17.66 -18.53 -0.84
N THR A 48 -16.60 -18.20 -1.57
CA THR A 48 -15.24 -18.67 -1.31
C THR A 48 -14.73 -18.16 0.02
N ILE A 49 -14.99 -16.89 0.36
CA ILE A 49 -14.67 -16.32 1.68
C ILE A 49 -15.43 -17.09 2.78
N GLY A 50 -16.72 -17.38 2.57
CA GLY A 50 -17.51 -18.18 3.50
C GLY A 50 -16.91 -19.57 3.74
N ASN A 51 -16.44 -20.23 2.68
CA ASN A 51 -15.79 -21.53 2.77
C ASN A 51 -14.45 -21.47 3.50
N ILE A 52 -13.63 -20.43 3.26
CA ILE A 52 -12.35 -20.22 3.97
C ILE A 52 -12.58 -20.08 5.47
N VAL A 53 -13.59 -19.31 5.88
CA VAL A 53 -13.88 -19.06 7.31
C VAL A 53 -14.35 -20.34 8.02
N GLN A 54 -14.92 -21.29 7.29
CA GLN A 54 -15.36 -22.58 7.83
C GLN A 54 -14.28 -23.67 7.77
N ASP A 55 -13.10 -23.37 7.20
CA ASP A 55 -12.02 -24.34 7.05
C ASP A 55 -11.39 -24.67 8.43
N PRO A 56 -11.17 -25.96 8.78
CA PRO A 56 -10.51 -26.36 10.02
C PRO A 56 -9.10 -25.76 10.19
N ASN A 57 -8.43 -25.41 9.10
CA ASN A 57 -7.10 -24.79 9.04
C ASN A 57 -7.16 -23.35 8.52
N VAL A 58 -8.21 -22.60 8.84
CA VAL A 58 -8.45 -21.21 8.40
C VAL A 58 -7.21 -20.30 8.49
N VAL A 59 -6.38 -20.46 9.51
CA VAL A 59 -5.18 -19.63 9.71
C VAL A 59 -4.16 -19.84 8.61
N ASP A 60 -3.89 -21.08 8.24
CA ASP A 60 -2.87 -21.40 7.23
C ASP A 60 -3.39 -21.08 5.83
N LEU A 61 -4.68 -21.30 5.59
CA LEU A 61 -5.34 -20.88 4.35
C LEU A 61 -5.32 -19.35 4.19
N ALA A 62 -5.59 -18.60 5.26
CA ALA A 62 -5.52 -17.14 5.24
C ALA A 62 -4.08 -16.63 5.00
N LYS A 63 -3.07 -17.27 5.59
CA LYS A 63 -1.66 -16.94 5.33
C LYS A 63 -1.29 -17.20 3.87
N TYR A 64 -1.72 -18.32 3.30
CA TYR A 64 -1.47 -18.66 1.90
C TYR A 64 -2.09 -17.63 0.95
N GLN A 65 -3.37 -17.29 1.15
CA GLN A 65 -4.05 -16.26 0.36
C GLN A 65 -3.40 -14.89 0.52
N GLY A 66 -2.98 -14.54 1.74
CA GLY A 66 -2.20 -13.34 2.01
C GLY A 66 -0.87 -13.33 1.25
N ALA A 67 -0.13 -14.44 1.25
CA ALA A 67 1.15 -14.54 0.54
C ALA A 67 0.98 -14.35 -0.97
N LEU A 68 -0.09 -14.92 -1.55
CA LEU A 68 -0.45 -14.72 -2.94
C LEU A 68 -0.76 -13.25 -3.22
N LEU A 69 -1.68 -12.65 -2.47
CA LEU A 69 -2.09 -11.26 -2.65
C LEU A 69 -0.91 -10.29 -2.59
N PHE A 70 -0.10 -10.40 -1.53
CA PHE A 70 1.05 -9.53 -1.34
C PHE A 70 2.14 -9.81 -2.37
N GLY A 71 2.28 -11.05 -2.83
CA GLY A 71 3.14 -11.41 -3.96
C GLY A 71 2.70 -10.67 -5.22
N GLU A 72 1.43 -10.75 -5.60
CA GLU A 72 0.96 -10.06 -6.81
C GLU A 72 1.11 -8.54 -6.76
N LEU A 73 0.88 -7.93 -5.58
CA LEU A 73 1.08 -6.50 -5.37
C LEU A 73 2.56 -6.07 -5.37
N ILE A 74 3.49 -6.99 -5.10
CA ILE A 74 4.93 -6.73 -5.17
C ILE A 74 5.53 -7.08 -6.52
N PHE A 75 4.90 -7.95 -7.32
CA PHE A 75 5.36 -8.38 -8.64
C PHE A 75 4.51 -7.87 -9.83
N PRO A 76 4.01 -6.63 -9.86
CA PRO A 76 3.01 -6.21 -10.84
C PRO A 76 3.56 -6.21 -12.28
N TYR A 77 4.86 -5.98 -12.47
CA TYR A 77 5.47 -6.00 -13.80
C TYR A 77 5.58 -7.44 -14.31
N THR A 78 6.06 -8.34 -13.47
CA THR A 78 6.15 -9.77 -13.78
C THR A 78 4.77 -10.36 -14.11
N PHE A 79 3.71 -10.00 -13.37
CA PHE A 79 2.34 -10.42 -13.68
C PHE A 79 1.83 -9.83 -15.00
N ALA A 80 2.13 -8.56 -15.28
CA ALA A 80 1.73 -7.90 -16.52
C ALA A 80 2.36 -8.52 -17.76
N LEU A 81 3.62 -8.98 -17.67
CA LEU A 81 4.28 -9.72 -18.76
C LEU A 81 3.55 -11.03 -19.10
N ASN A 82 2.82 -11.60 -18.14
CA ASN A 82 1.99 -12.79 -18.33
C ASN A 82 0.53 -12.46 -18.65
N GLY A 83 0.20 -11.20 -18.95
CA GLY A 83 -1.15 -10.75 -19.29
C GLY A 83 -2.09 -10.53 -18.11
N VAL A 84 -1.59 -10.53 -16.87
CA VAL A 84 -2.37 -10.29 -15.66
C VAL A 84 -2.18 -8.85 -15.20
N TYR A 85 -3.21 -8.01 -15.39
CA TYR A 85 -3.14 -6.56 -15.14
C TYR A 85 -3.83 -6.11 -13.83
N ALA A 86 -4.50 -7.02 -13.12
CA ALA A 86 -5.19 -6.69 -11.86
C ALA A 86 -4.29 -6.04 -10.81
N PRO A 87 -3.01 -6.45 -10.63
CA PRO A 87 -2.10 -5.80 -9.68
C PRO A 87 -1.78 -4.34 -10.04
N ILE A 88 -1.63 -4.05 -11.33
CA ILE A 88 -1.41 -2.68 -11.83
C ILE A 88 -2.59 -1.78 -11.46
N ALA A 89 -3.81 -2.27 -11.71
CA ALA A 89 -5.02 -1.52 -11.38
C ALA A 89 -5.17 -1.32 -9.86
N ALA A 90 -4.92 -2.37 -9.05
CA ALA A 90 -5.02 -2.30 -7.60
C ALA A 90 -4.10 -1.22 -7.01
N LEU A 91 -2.82 -1.23 -7.38
CA LEU A 91 -1.84 -0.25 -6.91
C LEU A 91 -2.12 1.15 -7.45
N GLY A 92 -2.46 1.26 -8.73
CA GLY A 92 -2.75 2.54 -9.38
C GLY A 92 -3.95 3.27 -8.78
N VAL A 93 -5.05 2.54 -8.56
CA VAL A 93 -6.28 3.08 -7.96
C VAL A 93 -6.04 3.43 -6.48
N ALA A 94 -5.36 2.56 -5.74
CA ALA A 94 -4.99 2.82 -4.36
C ALA A 94 -4.15 4.10 -4.21
N GLY A 95 -3.11 4.23 -5.06
CA GLY A 95 -2.27 5.43 -5.12
C GLY A 95 -3.08 6.68 -5.44
N PHE A 96 -3.94 6.62 -6.46
CA PHE A 96 -4.78 7.76 -6.87
C PHE A 96 -5.72 8.24 -5.75
N ILE A 97 -6.46 7.34 -5.11
CA ILE A 97 -7.40 7.68 -4.03
C ILE A 97 -6.65 8.24 -2.81
N ALA A 98 -5.52 7.64 -2.44
CA ALA A 98 -4.65 8.17 -1.40
C ALA A 98 -4.13 9.56 -1.74
N GLY A 99 -3.80 9.80 -3.01
CA GLY A 99 -3.45 11.10 -3.58
C GLY A 99 -4.48 12.17 -3.25
N LEU A 100 -5.74 11.93 -3.61
CA LEU A 100 -6.87 12.84 -3.38
C LEU A 100 -6.97 13.28 -1.90
N LEU A 101 -6.71 12.36 -0.97
CA LEU A 101 -6.78 12.60 0.47
C LEU A 101 -5.53 13.32 1.01
N SER A 102 -4.36 12.99 0.47
CA SER A 102 -3.09 13.55 0.91
C SER A 102 -2.94 15.04 0.58
N LYS A 103 -3.50 15.49 -0.55
CA LYS A 103 -3.39 16.87 -1.09
C LYS A 103 -1.94 17.37 -1.22
N SER A 104 -0.94 16.47 -1.31
CA SER A 104 0.47 16.86 -1.39
C SER A 104 1.33 15.76 -1.98
N GLY A 105 2.09 16.08 -3.04
CA GLY A 105 3.03 15.14 -3.66
C GLY A 105 4.12 14.64 -2.70
N VAL A 106 4.61 15.51 -1.80
CA VAL A 106 5.60 15.11 -0.77
C VAL A 106 5.00 14.10 0.20
N ARG A 107 3.73 14.27 0.61
CA ARG A 107 3.05 13.27 1.44
C ARG A 107 2.87 11.96 0.68
N MET A 108 2.54 12.02 -0.61
CA MET A 108 2.44 10.81 -1.43
C MET A 108 3.76 10.08 -1.57
N LEU A 109 4.90 10.77 -1.61
CA LEU A 109 6.20 10.10 -1.59
C LEU A 109 6.34 9.21 -0.35
N PHE A 110 6.01 9.74 0.83
CA PHE A 110 6.04 8.97 2.07
C PHE A 110 5.00 7.86 2.10
N VAL A 111 3.76 8.13 1.67
CA VAL A 111 2.69 7.11 1.60
C VAL A 111 3.11 5.96 0.69
N SER A 112 3.64 6.24 -0.50
CA SER A 112 4.07 5.21 -1.45
C SER A 112 5.25 4.39 -0.95
N ILE A 113 6.27 5.03 -0.33
CA ILE A 113 7.41 4.31 0.25
C ILE A 113 6.95 3.41 1.40
N ILE A 114 6.12 3.93 2.32
CA ILE A 114 5.66 3.17 3.47
C ILE A 114 4.73 2.03 3.04
N ALA A 115 3.81 2.28 2.11
CA ALA A 115 2.92 1.25 1.58
C ALA A 115 3.71 0.14 0.88
N LEU A 116 4.68 0.50 0.02
CA LEU A 116 5.56 -0.47 -0.62
C LEU A 116 6.34 -1.30 0.40
N ALA A 117 6.92 -0.65 1.41
CA ALA A 117 7.65 -1.34 2.47
C ALA A 117 6.74 -2.32 3.24
N LEU A 118 5.50 -1.93 3.54
CA LEU A 118 4.53 -2.80 4.20
C LEU A 118 4.12 -3.98 3.32
N PHE A 119 3.92 -3.78 2.03
CA PHE A 119 3.64 -4.88 1.10
C PHE A 119 4.83 -5.83 0.98
N PHE A 120 6.05 -5.28 0.87
CA PHE A 120 7.27 -6.08 0.75
C PHE A 120 7.55 -6.88 2.02
N VAL A 121 7.48 -6.24 3.20
CA VAL A 121 7.67 -6.92 4.48
C VAL A 121 6.56 -7.94 4.73
N GLY A 122 5.30 -7.63 4.38
CA GLY A 122 4.19 -8.56 4.45
C GLY A 122 4.43 -9.80 3.60
N TYR A 123 4.85 -9.62 2.34
CA TYR A 123 5.22 -10.70 1.44
C TYR A 123 6.37 -11.54 2.01
N ALA A 124 7.46 -10.92 2.46
CA ALA A 124 8.60 -11.61 3.03
C ALA A 124 8.24 -12.41 4.30
N ALA A 125 7.46 -11.81 5.20
CA ALA A 125 6.99 -12.45 6.43
C ALA A 125 6.13 -13.70 6.13
N LEU A 126 5.30 -13.63 5.08
CA LEU A 126 4.40 -14.72 4.72
C LEU A 126 5.09 -15.82 3.88
N THR A 127 6.18 -15.50 3.18
CA THR A 127 6.89 -16.45 2.31
C THR A 127 8.10 -17.11 2.96
N VAL A 128 8.93 -16.34 3.66
CA VAL A 128 10.15 -16.83 4.34
C VAL A 128 9.89 -17.10 5.83
N GLY A 129 8.83 -16.51 6.38
CA GLY A 129 8.49 -16.59 7.80
C GLY A 129 8.84 -15.32 8.55
N ALA A 130 8.20 -15.09 9.71
CA ALA A 130 8.33 -13.85 10.48
C ALA A 130 9.72 -13.62 11.11
N ALA A 131 10.63 -14.61 11.05
CA ALA A 131 11.99 -14.55 11.58
C ALA A 131 13.04 -14.38 10.47
N PHE A 132 12.71 -13.67 9.39
CA PHE A 132 13.66 -13.37 8.31
C PHE A 132 14.82 -12.51 8.78
N THR A 133 15.96 -12.69 8.13
CA THR A 133 17.20 -11.95 8.33
C THR A 133 17.33 -10.80 7.31
N GLN A 134 18.22 -9.84 7.60
CA GLN A 134 18.53 -8.77 6.65
C GLN A 134 19.07 -9.32 5.32
N ALA A 135 19.85 -10.41 5.36
CA ALA A 135 20.43 -11.02 4.16
C ALA A 135 19.33 -11.58 3.25
N GLU A 136 18.32 -12.24 3.82
CA GLU A 136 17.18 -12.78 3.08
C GLU A 136 16.32 -11.67 2.46
N LEU A 137 16.04 -10.60 3.21
CA LEU A 137 15.34 -9.43 2.66
C LEU A 137 16.11 -8.76 1.52
N THR A 138 17.42 -8.64 1.66
CA THR A 138 18.27 -8.02 0.64
C THR A 138 18.33 -8.88 -0.63
N ALA A 139 18.44 -10.21 -0.48
CA ALA A 139 18.41 -11.15 -1.58
C ALA A 139 17.06 -11.12 -2.30
N LEU A 140 15.95 -11.13 -1.55
CA LEU A 140 14.59 -10.98 -2.09
C LEU A 140 14.47 -9.69 -2.89
N ALA A 141 14.78 -8.53 -2.28
CA ALA A 141 14.67 -7.23 -2.94
C ALA A 141 15.51 -7.14 -4.22
N SER A 142 16.70 -7.72 -4.24
CA SER A 142 17.58 -7.74 -5.41
C SER A 142 16.97 -8.52 -6.58
N ASN A 143 16.27 -9.62 -6.29
CA ASN A 143 15.62 -10.46 -7.30
C ASN A 143 14.35 -9.83 -7.88
N MET A 144 13.78 -8.81 -7.22
CA MET A 144 12.53 -8.15 -7.63
C MET A 144 12.70 -6.63 -7.80
N VAL A 145 13.92 -6.17 -8.08
CA VAL A 145 14.24 -4.73 -8.13
C VAL A 145 13.38 -3.96 -9.13
N ILE A 146 13.09 -4.56 -10.31
CA ILE A 146 12.26 -3.96 -11.34
C ILE A 146 10.82 -3.85 -10.83
N ASP A 147 10.28 -4.94 -10.32
CA ASP A 147 8.93 -5.00 -9.79
C ASP A 147 8.72 -4.03 -8.62
N LEU A 148 9.68 -3.90 -7.69
CA LEU A 148 9.62 -2.88 -6.62
C LEU A 148 9.59 -1.45 -7.17
N GLY A 149 10.38 -1.18 -8.21
CA GLY A 149 10.37 0.11 -8.91
C GLY A 149 9.02 0.39 -9.57
N VAL A 150 8.40 -0.62 -10.19
CA VAL A 150 7.07 -0.50 -10.81
C VAL A 150 5.98 -0.35 -9.75
N SER A 151 5.98 -1.15 -8.67
CA SER A 151 5.03 -0.98 -7.56
C SER A 151 5.12 0.41 -6.94
N PHE A 152 6.34 0.93 -6.74
CA PHE A 152 6.51 2.32 -6.30
C PHE A 152 5.89 3.31 -7.28
N ALA A 153 6.21 3.20 -8.57
CA ALA A 153 5.71 4.11 -9.60
C ALA A 153 4.18 4.08 -9.70
N LEU A 154 3.57 2.90 -9.60
CA LEU A 154 2.13 2.70 -9.62
C LEU A 154 1.43 3.30 -8.40
N LEU A 155 2.07 3.34 -7.24
CA LEU A 155 1.54 4.03 -6.08
C LEU A 155 1.74 5.55 -6.17
N PHE A 156 2.94 5.97 -6.60
CA PHE A 156 3.38 7.35 -6.50
C PHE A 156 2.87 8.24 -7.62
N ILE A 157 2.96 7.82 -8.88
CA ILE A 157 2.58 8.65 -10.04
C ILE A 157 1.07 8.95 -10.02
N PRO A 158 0.16 7.94 -9.93
CA PRO A 158 -1.26 8.21 -9.76
C PRO A 158 -1.56 8.98 -8.48
N GLY A 159 -0.77 8.76 -7.42
CA GLY A 159 -0.84 9.52 -6.18
C GLY A 159 -0.58 11.01 -6.34
N ILE A 160 0.47 11.40 -7.07
CA ILE A 160 0.74 12.81 -7.39
C ILE A 160 -0.41 13.39 -8.21
N ILE A 161 -0.92 12.64 -9.20
CA ILE A 161 -2.06 13.08 -10.02
C ILE A 161 -3.27 13.35 -9.12
N GLY A 162 -3.65 12.39 -8.27
CA GLY A 162 -4.75 12.56 -7.31
C GLY A 162 -4.52 13.74 -6.37
N ALA A 163 -3.32 13.89 -5.82
CA ALA A 163 -2.97 15.01 -4.94
C ALA A 163 -3.08 16.36 -5.65
N SER A 164 -2.72 16.44 -6.94
CA SER A 164 -2.78 17.67 -7.71
C SER A 164 -4.21 18.15 -7.96
N LEU A 165 -5.17 17.22 -8.10
CA LEU A 165 -6.59 17.53 -8.32
C LEU A 165 -7.27 18.14 -7.08
N THR A 166 -6.71 17.93 -5.90
CA THR A 166 -7.28 18.40 -4.62
C THR A 166 -6.38 19.40 -3.90
N ALA A 167 -5.34 19.90 -4.59
CA ALA A 167 -4.34 20.81 -4.05
C ALA A 167 -4.84 22.26 -3.90
N GLU A 168 -5.91 22.65 -4.59
CA GLU A 168 -6.39 24.05 -4.69
C GLU A 168 -7.04 24.64 -3.42
N GLU A 169 -7.03 23.93 -2.28
CA GLU A 169 -7.54 24.45 -1.00
C GLU A 169 -6.42 24.93 -0.05
N TYR A 170 -5.54 25.82 -0.52
CA TYR A 170 -4.58 26.54 0.34
C TYR A 170 -4.71 28.05 0.18
#